data_AF-A0A0C2BSV0-F1
#
_entry.id   AF-A0A0C2BSV0-F1
#
_cell.length_a   1.000
_cell.length_b   1.000
_cell.length_c   1.000
_cell.angle_alpha   90.00
_cell.angle_beta   90.00
_cell.angle_gamma   90.00
#
_symmetry.space_group_name_H-M   'P 1'
#
loop_
_entity.id
_entity.type
_entity.pdbx_description
1 polymer ?
#
loop_
_entity_poly.entity_id
_entity_poly.type
_entity_poly.pdbx_seq_one_letter_code
_entity_poly.pdbx_strand_id
1 'polypeptide(L)'
;MLRRLSRKGSSGTKNVLGKFLDFIESPIWALPVATFIEHRSVVFDRQQGDPSLYENIHKEFRELVDTLVECFCADSNIAVERLREELKSTKAENLTVRQKVR
;
A
#
# COMPACT_ATOMS: atom_id res chain seq x y z
N MET A 1 29.24 -2.68 -18.53
CA MET A 1 29.50 -1.93 -17.27
C MET A 1 28.17 -1.56 -16.64
N LEU A 2 27.73 -2.31 -15.63
CA LEU A 2 26.45 -2.09 -14.96
C LEU A 2 26.57 -0.87 -14.03
N ARG A 3 25.93 0.23 -14.42
CA ARG A 3 25.87 1.46 -13.64
C ARG A 3 25.08 1.17 -12.37
N ARG A 4 25.78 0.87 -11.26
CA ARG A 4 25.19 0.99 -9.92
C ARG A 4 24.67 2.41 -9.80
N LEU A 5 23.35 2.59 -9.91
CA LEU A 5 22.69 3.81 -9.49
C LEU A 5 22.87 3.88 -7.98
N SER A 6 23.92 4.58 -7.57
CA SER A 6 24.11 5.03 -6.20
C SER A 6 22.91 5.92 -5.87
N ARG A 7 21.84 5.32 -5.33
CA ARG A 7 20.75 6.02 -4.68
C ARG A 7 21.42 6.85 -3.60
N LYS A 8 21.48 8.17 -3.80
CA LYS A 8 22.04 9.12 -2.85
C LYS A 8 21.29 8.90 -1.54
N GLY A 9 21.93 8.20 -0.61
CA GLY A 9 21.41 7.95 0.71
C GLY A 9 21.28 9.29 1.42
N SER A 10 20.08 9.85 1.41
CA SER A 10 19.67 10.72 2.51
C SER A 10 19.47 9.78 3.68
N SER A 11 20.55 9.53 4.43
CA SER A 11 20.53 8.95 5.77
C SER A 11 19.93 9.98 6.73
N GLY A 12 18.70 10.42 6.44
CA GLY A 12 17.80 11.05 7.38
C GLY A 12 16.74 10.02 7.70
N THR A 13 16.46 9.83 8.98
CA THR A 13 15.35 8.99 9.44
C THR A 13 14.10 9.30 8.62
N LYS A 14 13.68 8.38 7.74
CA LYS A 14 12.44 8.54 6.99
C LYS A 14 11.31 8.71 8.01
N ASN A 15 10.48 9.72 7.82
CA ASN A 15 9.29 9.90 8.62
C ASN A 15 8.34 8.70 8.46
N VAL A 16 7.35 8.59 9.34
CA VAL A 16 6.39 7.48 9.36
C VAL A 16 5.75 7.27 7.98
N LEU A 17 5.37 8.35 7.30
CA LEU A 17 4.84 8.30 5.94
C LEU A 17 5.83 7.69 4.94
N GLY A 18 7.08 8.16 4.92
CA GLY A 18 8.09 7.64 4.00
C GLY A 18 8.35 6.14 4.19
N LYS A 19 8.37 5.67 5.44
CA LYS A 19 8.46 4.25 5.76
C LYS A 19 7.24 3.46 5.27
N PHE A 20 6.05 4.03 5.43
CA PHE A 20 4.80 3.39 4.98
C PHE A 20 4.69 3.32 3.46
N LEU A 21 5.13 4.35 2.74
CA LEU A 21 5.18 4.34 1.27
C LEU A 21 6.18 3.30 0.75
N ASP A 22 7.37 3.19 1.37
CA ASP A 22 8.32 2.11 1.04
C ASP A 22 7.69 0.73 1.30
N PHE A 23 6.88 0.59 2.36
CA PHE A 23 6.18 -0.65 2.68
C PHE A 23 5.12 -1.03 1.64
N ILE A 24 4.32 -0.07 1.15
CA ILE A 24 3.34 -0.32 0.08
C ILE A 24 4.02 -0.72 -1.24
N GLU A 25 5.23 -0.21 -1.50
CA GLU A 25 6.04 -0.62 -2.65
C GLU A 25 6.74 -1.98 -2.44
N SER A 26 6.75 -2.51 -1.22
CA SER A 26 7.47 -3.74 -0.91
C SER A 26 6.71 -4.99 -1.36
N PRO A 27 7.41 -6.12 -1.62
CA PRO A 27 6.76 -7.40 -1.89
C PRO A 27 5.84 -7.89 -0.78
N ILE A 28 6.07 -7.45 0.48
CA ILE A 28 5.24 -7.83 1.63
C ILE A 28 3.81 -7.30 1.46
N TRP A 29 3.66 -6.11 0.87
CA TRP A 29 2.35 -5.57 0.48
C TRP A 29 1.92 -6.08 -0.89
N ALA A 30 2.79 -5.99 -1.88
CA ALA A 30 2.43 -6.21 -3.28
C ALA A 30 1.99 -7.65 -3.57
N LEU A 31 2.65 -8.66 -3.00
CA LEU A 31 2.35 -10.06 -3.29
C LEU A 31 0.98 -10.50 -2.74
N PRO A 32 0.63 -10.26 -1.46
CA PRO A 32 -0.69 -10.63 -0.95
C PRO A 32 -1.82 -9.88 -1.67
N VAL A 33 -1.65 -8.60 -1.97
CA VAL A 33 -2.64 -7.80 -2.71
C VAL A 33 -2.83 -8.34 -4.13
N ALA A 34 -1.74 -8.60 -4.86
CA ALA A 34 -1.83 -9.16 -6.21
C ALA A 34 -2.51 -10.54 -6.20
N THR A 35 -2.13 -11.41 -5.24
CA THR A 35 -2.73 -12.74 -5.07
C THR A 35 -4.22 -12.67 -4.78
N PHE A 36 -4.64 -11.73 -3.92
CA PHE A 36 -6.06 -11.52 -3.62
C PHE A 36 -6.83 -11.10 -4.87
N ILE A 37 -6.30 -10.14 -5.63
CA ILE A 37 -6.92 -9.65 -6.86
C ILE A 37 -7.02 -10.79 -7.88
N GLU A 38 -5.96 -11.58 -8.07
CA GLU A 38 -5.96 -12.72 -8.98
C GLU A 38 -7.11 -13.70 -8.66
N HIS A 39 -7.27 -14.07 -7.38
CA HIS A 39 -8.31 -15.02 -6.97
C HIS A 39 -9.74 -14.44 -6.96
N ARG A 40 -9.90 -13.15 -6.65
CA ARG A 40 -11.22 -12.54 -6.43
C ARG A 40 -11.72 -11.73 -7.62
N SER A 41 -10.87 -11.36 -8.59
CA SER A 41 -11.25 -10.50 -9.72
C SER A 41 -12.22 -11.14 -10.72
N VAL A 42 -12.27 -12.47 -10.79
CA VAL A 42 -13.09 -13.20 -11.79
C VAL A 42 -14.58 -12.85 -11.74
N VAL A 43 -15.09 -12.49 -10.56
CA VAL A 43 -16.52 -12.17 -10.37
C VAL A 43 -16.87 -10.71 -10.71
N PHE A 44 -15.86 -9.86 -10.92
CA PHE A 44 -16.05 -8.46 -11.28
C PHE A 44 -16.21 -8.29 -12.80
N ASP A 45 -17.09 -9.09 -13.40
CA ASP A 45 -17.53 -8.92 -14.77
C ASP A 45 -18.78 -8.01 -14.83
N ARG A 46 -18.92 -7.27 -15.93
CA ARG A 46 -20.05 -6.39 -16.20
C ARG A 46 -21.39 -7.13 -16.23
N GLN A 47 -21.37 -8.45 -16.43
CA GLN A 47 -22.56 -9.29 -16.52
C GLN A 47 -23.03 -9.87 -15.18
N GLN A 48 -22.13 -10.08 -14.20
CA GLN A 48 -22.50 -10.74 -12.93
C GLN A 48 -23.33 -9.82 -12.04
N GLY A 49 -22.85 -8.59 -11.83
CA GLY A 49 -23.64 -7.50 -11.23
C GLY A 49 -24.20 -7.78 -9.82
N ASP A 50 -23.64 -8.72 -9.06
CA ASP A 50 -24.11 -9.09 -7.72
C ASP A 50 -23.48 -8.18 -6.65
N PRO A 51 -24.23 -7.21 -6.08
CA PRO A 51 -23.68 -6.27 -5.11
C PRO A 51 -23.29 -6.94 -3.79
N SER A 52 -24.02 -7.98 -3.36
CA SER A 52 -23.74 -8.68 -2.11
C SER A 52 -22.43 -9.45 -2.18
N LEU A 53 -22.13 -10.04 -3.34
CA LEU A 53 -20.83 -10.68 -3.57
C LEU A 53 -19.67 -9.66 -3.52
N TYR A 54 -19.86 -8.48 -4.09
CA TYR A 54 -18.85 -7.42 -4.06
C TYR A 54 -18.62 -6.88 -2.65
N GLU A 55 -19.68 -6.71 -1.85
CA GLU A 55 -19.57 -6.32 -0.44
C GLU A 55 -18.79 -7.35 0.38
N ASN A 56 -19.06 -8.64 0.15
CA ASN A 56 -18.34 -9.73 0.81
C ASN A 56 -16.85 -9.72 0.45
N ILE A 57 -16.51 -9.61 -0.84
CA ILE A 57 -15.12 -9.55 -1.28
C ILE A 57 -14.42 -8.29 -0.75
N HIS A 58 -15.11 -7.15 -0.73
CA HIS A 58 -14.56 -5.93 -0.16
C HIS A 58 -14.31 -6.07 1.35
N LYS A 59 -15.16 -6.80 2.09
CA LYS A 59 -14.90 -7.12 3.49
C LYS A 59 -13.63 -7.95 3.66
N GLU A 60 -13.45 -9.01 2.88
CA GLU A 60 -12.23 -9.82 2.91
C GLU A 60 -10.98 -9.00 2.54
N PHE A 61 -11.09 -8.10 1.55
CA PHE A 61 -9.99 -7.23 1.16
C PHE A 61 -9.61 -6.24 2.27
N ARG A 62 -10.59 -5.69 3.00
CA ARG A 62 -10.34 -4.84 4.16
C ARG A 62 -9.57 -5.61 5.24
N GLU A 63 -10.01 -6.82 5.57
CA GLU A 63 -9.33 -7.67 6.56
C GLU A 63 -7.87 -7.97 6.18
N LEU A 64 -7.60 -8.20 4.89
CA LEU A 64 -6.23 -8.33 4.37
C LEU A 64 -5.42 -7.04 4.59
N VAL A 65 -5.97 -5.89 4.19
CA VAL A 65 -5.30 -4.59 4.32
C VAL A 65 -5.04 -4.25 5.78
N ASP A 66 -6.02 -4.45 6.66
CA ASP A 66 -5.90 -4.22 8.10
C ASP A 66 -4.76 -5.07 8.68
N THR A 67 -4.72 -6.37 8.33
CA THR A 67 -3.64 -7.28 8.76
C THR A 67 -2.26 -6.78 8.30
N LEU A 68 -2.12 -6.38 7.03
CA LEU A 68 -0.85 -5.88 6.49
C LEU A 68 -0.38 -4.60 7.19
N VAL A 69 -1.31 -3.67 7.45
CA VAL A 69 -1.01 -2.40 8.13
C VAL A 69 -0.68 -2.63 9.61
N GLU A 70 -1.37 -3.54 10.28
CA GLU A 70 -1.07 -3.93 11.66
C GLU A 70 0.31 -4.55 11.78
N CYS A 71 0.67 -5.48 10.89
CA CYS A 71 2.02 -6.05 10.83
C CYS A 71 3.08 -4.97 10.60
N PHE A 72 2.88 -4.05 9.66
CA PHE A 72 3.79 -2.93 9.42
C PHE A 72 3.99 -2.07 10.68
N CYS A 73 2.90 -1.74 11.36
CA CYS A 73 2.92 -0.94 12.58
C CYS A 73 3.68 -1.65 13.70
N ALA A 74 3.41 -2.95 13.90
CA ALA A 74 4.09 -3.79 14.90
C ALA A 74 5.60 -3.88 14.63
N ASP A 75 5.99 -4.23 13.40
CA ASP A 75 7.40 -4.42 13.01
C ASP A 75 8.20 -3.12 13.06
N SER A 76 7.55 -2.00 12.75
CA SER A 76 8.18 -0.67 12.76
C SER A 76 8.14 0.01 14.12
N ASN A 77 7.49 -0.60 15.12
CA ASN A 77 7.18 -0.01 16.42
C ASN A 77 6.49 1.37 16.29
N ILE A 78 5.52 1.46 15.37
CA ILE A 78 4.73 2.66 15.08
C ILE A 78 3.31 2.42 15.58
N ALA A 79 2.76 3.33 16.38
CA ALA A 79 1.35 3.26 16.73
C ALA A 79 0.47 3.51 15.50
N VAL A 80 -0.58 2.69 15.31
CA VAL A 80 -1.55 2.83 14.21
C VAL A 80 -2.13 4.25 14.15
N GLU A 81 -2.43 4.81 15.33
CA GLU A 81 -2.92 6.19 15.46
C GLU A 81 -1.96 7.23 14.89
N ARG A 82 -0.66 7.03 15.10
CA ARG A 82 0.37 7.92 14.56
C ARG A 82 0.42 7.83 13.04
N LEU A 83 0.36 6.62 12.48
CA LEU A 83 0.28 6.43 11.03
C LEU A 83 -0.96 7.11 10.45
N ARG A 84 -2.11 6.97 11.12
CA ARG A 84 -3.37 7.59 10.72
C ARG A 84 -3.30 9.12 10.69
N GLU A 85 -2.71 9.73 11.72
CA GLU A 85 -2.49 11.18 11.78
C GLU A 85 -1.62 11.68 10.64
N GLU A 86 -0.50 10.99 10.37
CA GLU A 86 0.43 11.34 9.30
C GLU A 86 -0.23 11.24 7.91
N LEU A 87 -1.02 10.17 7.68
CA LEU A 87 -1.79 10.02 6.45
C LEU A 87 -2.83 11.13 6.26
N LYS A 88 -3.54 11.51 7.34
CA LYS A 88 -4.55 12.59 7.30
C LYS A 88 -3.93 13.99 7.13
N SER A 89 -2.75 14.22 7.71
CA SER A 89 -2.07 15.51 7.66
C SER A 89 -1.41 15.77 6.30
N THR A 90 -1.14 14.71 5.53
CA THR A 90 -0.50 14.81 4.22
C THR A 90 -1.46 15.40 3.18
N LYS A 91 -1.09 16.56 2.61
CA LYS A 91 -1.81 17.13 1.45
C LYS A 91 -1.62 16.23 0.22
N ALA A 92 -2.71 15.94 -0.50
CA ALA A 92 -2.74 15.08 -1.69
C ALA A 92 -1.75 15.50 -2.81
N GLU A 93 -1.35 16.77 -2.83
CA GLU A 93 -0.34 17.33 -3.75
C GLU A 93 1.06 16.69 -3.60
N ASN A 94 1.35 16.06 -2.45
CA ASN A 94 2.63 15.37 -2.21
C ASN A 94 2.60 13.86 -2.54
N LEU A 95 1.43 13.32 -2.90
CA LEU A 95 1.24 11.88 -3.20
C LEU A 95 1.29 11.58 -4.72
N THR A 96 1.36 12.60 -5.57
CA THR A 96 1.45 12.41 -7.02
C THR A 96 2.87 11.98 -7.40
N VAL A 97 3.02 10.72 -7.80
CA VAL A 97 4.22 10.24 -8.50
C VAL A 97 4.32 11.00 -9.82
N ARG A 98 5.15 12.05 -9.86
CA ARG A 98 5.51 12.72 -11.11
C ARG A 98 6.36 11.77 -11.94
N GLN A 99 5.72 10.90 -12.74
CA GLN A 99 6.36 10.33 -13.93
C GLN A 99 6.56 11.48 -14.92
N LYS A 100 7.68 12.19 -14.81
CA LYS A 100 8.16 13.03 -15.90
C LYS A 100 8.78 12.11 -16.94
N VAL A 101 7.93 11.55 -17.79
CA VAL A 101 8.34 10.90 -19.04
C VAL A 101 9.16 11.93 -19.82
N ARG A 102 10.40 11.57 -20.13
CA ARG A 102 11.29 12.33 -21.01
C ARG A 102 11.38 11.60 -22.35
#